data_AF-A0A2G9MC02-F1
#
_entry.id   AF-A0A2G9MC02-F1
#
_cell.length_a   1.000
_cell.length_b   1.000
_cell.length_c   1.000
_cell.angle_alpha   90.00
_cell.angle_beta   90.00
_cell.angle_gamma   90.00
#
_symmetry.space_group_name_H-M   'P 1'
#
loop_
_entity.id
_entity.type
_entity.pdbx_description
1 polymer ?
#
loop_
_entity_poly.entity_id
_entity_poly.type
_entity_poly.pdbx_seq_one_letter_code
_entity_poly.pdbx_strand_id
1 'polypeptide(L)'
;MTLSNEAAYLYIYSKELTKINKKLHRLSKRAEKEQKKHERTKSIEKKLKYKINHAKITEKIKELTHEHNKYVVTLKRHSIAFEHSLRKEHTL
;
A
#
# COMPACT_ATOMS: atom_id res chain seq x y z
N MET A 1 -13.42 23.55 -5.31
CA MET A 1 -13.11 22.32 -6.07
C MET A 1 -14.35 21.93 -6.84
N THR A 2 -14.21 21.50 -8.10
CA THR A 2 -15.32 21.04 -8.95
C THR A 2 -15.51 19.54 -8.83
N LEU A 3 -16.71 19.04 -9.13
CA LEU A 3 -17.01 17.61 -9.12
C LEU A 3 -16.03 16.79 -9.97
N SER A 4 -15.70 17.30 -11.17
CA SER A 4 -14.74 16.68 -12.09
C SER A 4 -13.34 16.57 -11.51
N ASN A 5 -12.88 17.58 -10.75
CA ASN A 5 -11.56 17.55 -10.12
C ASN A 5 -11.50 16.47 -9.03
N GLU A 6 -12.53 16.38 -8.20
CA GLU A 6 -12.62 15.34 -7.16
C GLU A 6 -12.69 13.93 -7.75
N ALA A 7 -13.44 13.73 -8.84
CA ALA A 7 -13.47 12.47 -9.58
C ALA A 7 -12.09 12.08 -10.13
N ALA A 8 -11.36 13.05 -10.69
CA ALA A 8 -10.01 12.82 -11.19
C ALA A 8 -9.04 12.42 -10.06
N TYR A 9 -9.09 13.10 -8.90
CA TYR A 9 -8.29 12.74 -7.74
C TYR A 9 -8.60 11.31 -7.25
N LEU A 10 -9.89 10.96 -7.12
CA LEU A 10 -10.30 9.61 -6.73
C LEU A 10 -9.74 8.55 -7.68
N TYR A 11 -9.81 8.80 -8.98
CA TYR A 11 -9.27 7.89 -9.99
C TYR A 11 -7.75 7.74 -9.90
N ILE A 12 -7.00 8.84 -9.80
CA ILE A 12 -5.53 8.81 -9.72
C ILE A 12 -5.09 8.08 -8.45
N TYR A 13 -5.64 8.45 -7.30
CA TYR A 13 -5.23 7.87 -6.02
C TYR A 13 -5.65 6.41 -5.87
N SER A 14 -6.78 5.97 -6.45
CA SER A 14 -7.16 4.56 -6.46
C SER A 14 -6.20 3.70 -7.29
N LYS A 15 -5.67 4.24 -8.39
CA LYS A 15 -4.62 3.58 -9.18
C LYS A 15 -3.31 3.45 -8.42
N GLU A 16 -2.87 4.50 -7.74
CA GLU A 16 -1.65 4.45 -6.92
C GLU A 16 -1.79 3.47 -5.76
N LEU A 17 -2.94 3.47 -5.08
CA LEU A 17 -3.25 2.49 -4.03
C LEU A 17 -3.20 1.05 -4.56
N THR A 18 -3.75 0.82 -5.75
CA THR A 18 -3.68 -0.50 -6.41
C THR A 18 -2.24 -0.94 -6.70
N LYS A 19 -1.38 -0.01 -7.15
CA LYS A 19 0.04 -0.30 -7.37
C LYS A 19 0.75 -0.68 -6.07
N ILE A 20 0.47 0.04 -4.98
CA ILE A 20 1.04 -0.25 -3.66
C ILE A 20 0.56 -1.62 -3.16
N ASN A 21 -0.72 -1.95 -3.30
CA ASN A 21 -1.25 -3.27 -2.93
C ASN A 21 -0.54 -4.42 -3.67
N LYS A 22 -0.30 -4.25 -4.98
CA LYS A 22 0.47 -5.23 -5.77
C LYS A 22 1.92 -5.36 -5.26
N LYS A 23 2.56 -4.26 -4.88
CA LYS A 23 3.92 -4.26 -4.31
C LYS A 23 3.96 -4.95 -2.95
N LEU A 24 3.04 -4.58 -2.04
CA LEU A 24 2.90 -5.19 -0.72
C LEU A 24 2.72 -6.71 -0.84
N HIS A 25 1.79 -7.17 -1.67
CA HIS A 25 1.56 -8.61 -1.90
C HIS A 25 2.82 -9.36 -2.33
N ARG A 26 3.58 -8.79 -3.28
CA ARG A 26 4.84 -9.38 -3.77
C ARG A 26 5.89 -9.44 -2.66
N LEU A 27 6.01 -8.39 -1.85
CA LEU A 27 6.96 -8.34 -0.75
C LEU A 27 6.59 -9.31 0.37
N SER A 28 5.31 -9.42 0.73
CA SER A 28 4.83 -10.38 1.73
C SER A 28 5.18 -11.81 1.34
N LYS A 29 4.88 -12.21 0.09
CA LYS A 29 5.29 -13.52 -0.44
C LYS A 29 6.81 -13.74 -0.40
N ARG A 30 7.60 -12.69 -0.64
CA ARG A 30 9.06 -12.76 -0.58
C ARG A 30 9.55 -12.91 0.86
N ALA A 31 8.96 -12.18 1.82
CA ALA A 31 9.27 -12.30 3.23
C ALA A 31 8.99 -13.73 3.72
N GLU A 32 7.81 -14.28 3.45
CA GLU A 32 7.46 -15.66 3.77
C GLU A 32 8.47 -16.67 3.19
N LYS A 33 8.91 -16.45 1.95
CA LYS A 33 9.91 -17.32 1.31
C LYS A 33 11.26 -17.26 2.04
N GLU A 34 11.72 -16.08 2.44
CA GLU A 34 12.97 -15.95 3.20
C GLU A 34 12.84 -16.58 4.60
N GLN A 35 11.69 -16.43 5.26
CA GLN A 35 11.41 -17.08 6.55
C GLN A 35 11.42 -18.61 6.44
N LYS A 36 10.75 -19.17 5.42
CA LYS A 36 10.78 -20.63 5.16
C LYS A 36 12.20 -21.14 4.86
N LYS A 37 13.01 -20.37 4.14
CA LYS A 37 14.43 -20.72 3.91
C LYS A 37 15.25 -20.68 5.18
N HIS A 38 15.04 -19.68 6.04
CA HIS A 38 15.67 -19.59 7.35
C HIS A 38 15.37 -20.84 8.20
N GLU A 39 14.11 -21.26 8.26
CA GLU A 39 13.68 -22.42 9.06
C GLU A 39 14.26 -23.74 8.54
N ARG A 40 14.31 -23.93 7.22
CA ARG A 40 14.77 -25.19 6.60
C ARG A 40 16.29 -25.34 6.54
N THR A 41 17.03 -24.24 6.63
CA THR A 41 18.48 -24.27 6.43
C THR A 41 19.20 -24.70 7.70
N LYS A 42 20.14 -25.66 7.60
CA LYS A 42 20.94 -26.11 8.76
C LYS A 42 22.19 -25.24 9.01
N SER A 43 22.72 -24.58 7.97
CA SER A 43 23.90 -23.70 8.06
C SER A 43 23.58 -22.38 8.79
N ILE A 44 24.37 -22.06 9.80
CA ILE A 44 24.22 -20.84 10.63
C ILE A 44 24.41 -19.58 9.79
N GLU A 45 25.43 -19.53 8.95
CA GLU A 45 25.70 -18.36 8.08
C GLU A 45 24.52 -18.08 7.13
N LYS A 46 23.98 -19.13 6.50
CA LYS A 46 22.82 -19.00 5.62
C LYS A 46 21.56 -18.60 6.40
N LYS A 47 21.36 -19.11 7.62
CA LYS A 47 20.27 -18.64 8.50
C LYS A 47 20.39 -17.15 8.75
N LEU A 48 21.57 -16.67 9.17
CA LEU A 48 21.79 -15.26 9.43
C LEU A 48 21.46 -14.40 8.19
N LYS A 49 21.92 -14.83 7.00
CA LYS A 49 21.61 -14.16 5.74
C LYS A 49 20.10 -14.07 5.47
N TYR A 50 19.36 -15.17 5.63
CA TYR A 50 17.90 -15.16 5.42
C TYR A 50 17.15 -14.31 6.45
N LYS A 51 17.61 -14.30 7.71
CA LYS A 51 17.06 -13.42 8.76
C LYS A 51 17.26 -11.94 8.43
N ILE A 52 18.46 -11.55 7.98
CA ILE A 52 18.77 -10.17 7.57
C ILE A 52 17.92 -9.78 6.35
N ASN A 53 17.80 -10.65 5.35
CA ASN A 53 16.95 -10.38 4.18
C ASN A 53 15.49 -10.22 4.55
N HIS A 54 14.97 -11.09 5.42
CA HIS A 54 13.61 -11.00 5.93
C HIS A 54 13.38 -9.64 6.60
N ALA A 55 14.26 -9.24 7.53
CA ALA A 55 14.19 -7.94 8.20
C ALA A 55 14.17 -6.76 7.21
N LYS A 56 15.04 -6.77 6.20
CA LYS A 56 15.06 -5.74 5.14
C LYS A 56 13.76 -5.68 4.34
N ILE A 57 13.14 -6.82 4.05
CA ILE A 57 11.86 -6.87 3.33
C ILE A 57 10.73 -6.35 4.24
N THR A 58 10.71 -6.76 5.50
CA THR A 58 9.71 -6.31 6.48
C THR A 58 9.75 -4.80 6.68
N GLU A 59 10.93 -4.19 6.69
CA GLU A 59 11.05 -2.73 6.79
C GLU A 59 10.45 -2.02 5.57
N LYS A 60 10.72 -2.52 4.35
CA LYS A 60 10.07 -2.01 3.13
C LYS A 60 8.56 -2.18 3.14
N ILE A 61 8.06 -3.26 3.73
CA ILE A 61 6.61 -3.49 3.90
C ILE A 61 6.02 -2.41 4.82
N LYS A 62 6.68 -2.08 5.94
CA LYS A 62 6.23 -1.01 6.84
C LYS A 62 6.17 0.35 6.13
N GLU A 63 7.22 0.70 5.40
CA GLU A 63 7.28 1.95 4.62
C GLU A 63 6.10 2.04 3.64
N LEU A 64 5.88 0.98 2.84
CA LEU A 64 4.76 0.91 1.90
C LEU A 64 3.39 0.88 2.58
N THR A 65 3.29 0.31 3.77
CA THR A 65 2.04 0.31 4.56
C THR A 65 1.71 1.72 5.05
N HIS A 66 2.73 2.48 5.46
CA HIS A 66 2.55 3.88 5.82
C HIS A 66 2.10 4.71 4.60
N GLU A 67 2.73 4.50 3.44
CA GLU A 67 2.33 5.15 2.19
C GLU A 67 0.90 4.76 1.76
N HIS A 68 0.56 3.47 1.82
CA HIS A 68 -0.79 2.96 1.59
C HIS A 68 -1.82 3.71 2.44
N ASN A 69 -1.57 3.85 3.74
CA ASN A 69 -2.48 4.52 4.66
C ASN A 69 -2.67 6.00 4.33
N LYS A 70 -1.61 6.69 3.85
CA LYS A 70 -1.75 8.06 3.35
C LYS A 70 -2.73 8.14 2.18
N TYR A 71 -2.60 7.26 1.18
CA TYR A 71 -3.53 7.23 0.05
C TYR A 71 -4.96 6.90 0.47
N VAL A 72 -5.16 5.99 1.42
CA VAL A 72 -6.50 5.69 1.97
C VAL A 72 -7.12 6.93 2.62
N VAL A 73 -6.36 7.65 3.45
CA VAL A 73 -6.85 8.88 4.08
C VAL A 73 -7.18 9.95 3.04
N THR A 74 -6.31 10.13 2.05
CA THR A 74 -6.53 11.08 0.95
C THR A 74 -7.77 10.73 0.12
N LEU A 75 -7.95 9.46 -0.23
CA LEU A 75 -9.14 8.98 -0.94
C LEU A 75 -10.43 9.24 -0.15
N LYS A 76 -10.42 8.99 1.16
CA LYS A 76 -11.58 9.29 2.02
C LYS A 76 -11.93 10.78 1.98
N ARG A 77 -10.93 11.66 2.06
CA ARG A 77 -11.14 13.12 2.00
C ARG A 77 -11.76 13.54 0.66
N HIS A 78 -11.20 13.08 -0.46
CA HIS A 78 -11.73 13.39 -1.79
C HIS A 78 -13.11 12.77 -2.02
N SER A 79 -13.40 11.59 -1.46
CA SER A 79 -14.72 10.98 -1.55
C SER A 79 -15.79 11.82 -0.86
N ILE A 80 -15.49 12.35 0.32
CA ILE A 80 -16.40 13.24 1.06
C ILE A 80 -16.58 14.56 0.29
N ALA A 81 -15.50 15.14 -0.24
CA ALA A 81 -15.56 16.37 -1.04
C ALA A 81 -16.35 16.19 -2.35
N PHE A 82 -16.18 15.04 -3.01
CA PHE A 82 -16.95 14.65 -4.19
C PHE A 82 -18.43 14.58 -3.86
N GLU A 83 -18.80 13.89 -2.78
CA GLU A 83 -20.19 13.77 -2.34
C GLU A 83 -20.82 15.13 -2.02
N HIS A 84 -20.10 16.01 -1.31
CA HIS A 84 -20.57 17.37 -1.05
C HIS A 84 -20.77 18.17 -2.33
N SER A 85 -19.86 18.05 -3.30
CA SER A 85 -19.96 18.75 -4.59
C SER A 85 -21.12 18.22 -5.41
N LEU A 86 -21.32 16.90 -5.42
CA LEU A 86 -22.43 16.22 -6.10
C LEU A 86 -23.77 16.67 -5.53
N ARG A 87 -23.92 16.69 -4.20
CA ARG A 87 -25.14 17.17 -3.55
C ARG A 87 -25.44 18.61 -3.90
N LYS A 88 -24.43 19.50 -3.93
CA LYS A 88 -24.62 20.91 -4.33
C LYS A 88 -25.12 21.05 -5.75
N GLU A 89 -24.57 20.29 -6.70
CA GLU A 89 -25.02 20.30 -8.09
C GLU A 89 -26.44 19.75 -8.25
N HIS A 90 -26.87 18.79 -7.43
CA HIS A 90 -28.22 18.20 -7.50
C HIS A 90 -29.31 18.98 -6.74
N THR A 91 -28.95 19.83 -5.79
CA THR A 91 -29.89 20.76 -5.11
C THR A 91 -29.99 22.12 -5.80
N LEU A 92 -29.16 22.39 -6.80
CA LEU A 92 -29.26 23.52 -7.73
C LEU A 92 -30.20 23.16 -8.89
#